data_AF-A0A820KPG7-F1
#
_entry.id   AF-A0A820KPG7-F1
#
_cell.length_a   1.000
_cell.length_b   1.000
_cell.length_c   1.000
_cell.angle_alpha   90.00
_cell.angle_beta   90.00
_cell.angle_gamma   90.00
#
_symmetry.space_group_name_H-M   'P 1'
#
loop_
_entity.id
_entity.type
_entity.pdbx_description
1 polymer ?
#
loop_
_entity_poly.entity_id
_entity_poly.type
_entity_poly.pdbx_seq_one_letter_code
_entity_poly.pdbx_strand_id
1 'polypeptide(L)' 'MLQTVYPRTESSIHLELQDTELWSRFESLSTEMILTKGGRRMFPVLRVAVHGLDPETLYDFKLDFLPYDNYRWRYVSGQW' A
#
# COMPACT_ATOMS: atom_id res chain seq x y z
N MET A 1 6.95 -27.92 31.60
CA MET A 1 6.84 -26.68 30.81
C MET A 1 6.23 -27.05 29.48
N LEU A 2 4.94 -26.78 29.29
CA LEU A 2 4.28 -26.99 28.00
C LEU A 2 4.75 -25.88 27.06
N GLN A 3 5.51 -26.23 26.02
CA GLN A 3 5.70 -25.34 24.88
C GLN A 3 4.36 -25.29 24.14
N THR A 4 3.63 -24.20 24.30
CA THR A 4 2.53 -23.88 23.39
C THR A 4 3.15 -23.56 22.05
N VAL A 5 3.16 -24.55 21.16
CA VAL A 5 3.48 -24.35 19.75
C VAL A 5 2.31 -23.54 19.17
N TYR A 6 2.46 -22.23 19.06
CA TYR A 6 1.57 -21.43 18.23
C TYR A 6 1.78 -21.92 16.79
N PRO A 7 0.78 -22.50 16.11
CA PRO A 7 0.92 -22.82 14.70
C PRO A 7 1.21 -21.51 13.98
N ARG A 8 2.35 -21.47 13.30
CA ARG A 8 2.87 -20.29 12.60
C ARG A 8 1.90 -19.96 11.44
N THR A 9 0.92 -19.09 11.69
CA THR A 9 -0.15 -18.67 10.77
C THR A 9 0.32 -17.75 9.63
N GLU A 10 1.62 -17.45 9.57
CA GLU A 10 2.23 -16.59 8.53
C GLU A 10 1.90 -17.06 7.10
N SER A 11 1.62 -18.34 6.87
CA SER A 11 1.29 -18.89 5.55
C SER A 11 -0.14 -18.60 5.05
N SER A 12 -1.00 -17.94 5.84
CA SER A 12 -2.40 -17.64 5.46
C SER A 12 -2.71 -16.16 5.29
N ILE A 13 -1.86 -15.27 5.82
CA ILE A 13 -2.10 -13.82 5.75
C ILE A 13 -1.86 -13.34 4.33
N HIS A 14 -2.88 -12.74 3.73
CA HIS A 14 -2.76 -12.09 2.42
C HIS A 14 -3.54 -10.79 2.36
N LEU A 15 -3.09 -9.92 1.46
CA LEU A 15 -3.59 -8.57 1.28
C LEU A 15 -4.12 -8.42 -0.14
N GLU A 16 -5.32 -7.87 -0.26
CA GLU A 16 -5.94 -7.56 -1.54
C GLU A 16 -6.13 -6.06 -1.68
N LEU A 17 -5.46 -5.45 -2.66
CA LEU A 17 -5.71 -4.07 -3.06
C LEU A 17 -7.15 -3.96 -3.55
N GLN A 18 -7.90 -3.01 -3.00
CA GLN A 18 -9.24 -2.71 -3.46
C GLN A 18 -9.19 -1.65 -4.58
N ASP A 19 -10.26 -1.54 -5.37
CA ASP A 19 -10.36 -0.59 -6.49
C ASP A 19 -9.22 -0.76 -7.52
N THR A 20 -8.74 -2.00 -7.76
CA THR A 20 -7.59 -2.30 -8.62
C THR A 20 -7.73 -1.75 -10.03
N GLU A 21 -8.94 -1.81 -10.61
CA GLU A 21 -9.19 -1.26 -11.95
C GLU A 21 -8.95 0.25 -12.01
N LEU A 22 -9.34 0.99 -10.95
CA LEU A 22 -9.08 2.42 -10.88
C LEU A 22 -7.58 2.69 -10.75
N TRP A 23 -6.89 1.94 -9.90
CA TRP A 23 -5.43 2.01 -9.78
C TRP A 23 -4.72 1.74 -11.11
N SER A 24 -5.12 0.71 -11.86
CA SER A 24 -4.55 0.39 -13.17
C SER A 24 -4.78 1.50 -14.20
N ARG A 25 -5.95 2.16 -14.20
CA ARG A 25 -6.20 3.32 -15.06
C ARG A 25 -5.27 4.49 -14.73
N PHE A 26 -5.04 4.76 -13.45
CA PHE A 26 -4.10 5.80 -13.01
C PHE A 26 -2.66 5.44 -13.38
N GLU A 27 -2.25 4.20 -13.17
CA GLU A 27 -0.92 3.70 -13.54
C GLU A 27 -0.65 3.86 -15.04
N SER A 28 -1.63 3.50 -15.89
CA SER A 28 -1.51 3.62 -17.36
C SER A 28 -1.30 5.06 -17.85
N LEU A 29 -1.65 6.06 -17.03
CA LEU A 29 -1.51 7.48 -17.32
C LEU A 29 -0.37 8.13 -16.52
N SER A 30 0.49 7.33 -15.88
CA SER A 30 1.50 7.76 -14.91
C SER A 30 0.87 8.43 -13.68
N THR A 31 0.59 7.63 -12.64
CA THR A 31 0.00 8.11 -11.39
C THR A 31 0.80 9.25 -10.76
N GLU A 32 0.13 10.37 -10.51
CA GLU A 32 0.69 11.52 -9.80
C GLU A 32 -0.06 11.78 -8.48
N MET A 33 0.68 12.17 -7.45
CA MET A 33 0.12 12.52 -6.14
C MET A 33 0.51 13.96 -5.76
N ILE A 34 -0.47 14.77 -5.39
CA ILE A 34 -0.24 16.18 -5.01
C ILE A 34 0.19 16.26 -3.55
N LEU A 35 1.35 16.88 -3.29
CA LEU A 35 1.81 17.22 -1.95
C LEU A 35 1.49 18.69 -1.63
N THR A 36 0.96 18.95 -0.43
CA THR A 36 0.75 20.31 0.06
C THR A 36 1.23 20.43 1.50
N LYS A 37 1.54 21.66 1.96
CA LYS A 37 1.96 21.91 3.35
C LYS A 37 0.91 21.48 4.38
N GLY A 38 -0.37 21.62 4.06
CA GLY A 38 -1.48 21.19 4.93
C GLY A 38 -1.78 19.69 4.85
N GLY A 39 -1.04 18.94 4.04
CA GLY A 39 -1.35 17.57 3.70
C GLY A 39 -2.43 17.46 2.63
N ARG A 40 -2.43 16.33 1.93
CA ARG A 40 -3.45 15.97 0.95
C ARG A 40 -3.66 14.46 1.04
N ARG A 41 -4.91 14.02 0.93
CA ARG A 41 -5.22 12.58 0.80
C ARG A 41 -4.79 12.11 -0.58
N MET A 42 -4.22 10.91 -0.67
CA MET A 42 -3.96 10.25 -1.96
C MET A 42 -5.26 10.04 -2.72
N PHE A 43 -5.17 10.09 -4.05
CA PHE A 43 -6.23 9.65 -4.93
C PHE A 43 -5.58 8.85 -6.08
N PRO A 44 -5.99 7.58 -6.30
CA PRO A 44 -7.00 6.83 -5.55
C PRO A 44 -6.61 6.61 -4.07
N VAL A 45 -7.61 6.35 -3.21
CA VAL A 45 -7.35 6.06 -1.80
C VAL A 45 -6.83 4.63 -1.69
N LEU A 46 -5.69 4.44 -1.01
CA LEU A 46 -5.19 3.09 -0.73
C LEU A 46 -6.15 2.38 0.24
N ARG A 47 -6.82 1.34 -0.24
CA ARG A 47 -7.70 0.48 0.54
C ARG A 47 -7.25 -0.95 0.33
N VAL A 48 -7.09 -1.68 1.43
CA VAL A 48 -6.60 -3.06 1.42
C VAL A 48 -7.54 -3.91 2.24
N ALA A 49 -7.99 -5.03 1.69
CA ALA A 49 -8.63 -6.09 2.47
C ALA A 49 -7.56 -7.03 3.00
N VAL A 50 -7.65 -7.35 4.29
CA VAL A 50 -6.70 -8.21 4.99
C VAL A 50 -7.40 -9.51 5.34
N HIS A 51 -6.79 -10.63 4.99
CA HIS A 51 -7.35 -11.97 5.19
C HIS A 51 -6.35 -12.84 5.96
N GLY A 52 -6.86 -13.88 6.62
CA GLY A 52 -6.02 -14.88 7.29
C GLY A 52 -5.37 -14.42 8.61
N LEU A 53 -5.82 -13.30 9.19
CA LEU A 53 -5.39 -12.91 10.54
C LEU A 53 -5.96 -13.88 11.59
N ASP A 54 -5.16 -14.14 12.62
CA ASP A 54 -5.65 -14.82 13.82
C ASP A 54 -6.45 -13.81 14.67
N PRO A 55 -7.75 -14.05 14.94
CA PRO A 55 -8.57 -13.15 15.74
C PRO A 55 -8.06 -12.92 17.17
N GLU A 56 -7.27 -13.84 17.72
CA GLU A 56 -6.77 -13.77 19.10
C GLU A 56 -5.41 -13.05 19.22
N THR A 57 -4.86 -12.58 18.10
CA THR A 57 -3.54 -11.93 18.05
C THR A 57 -3.67 -10.43 17.77
N LEU A 58 -2.78 -9.63 18.38
CA LEU A 58 -2.66 -8.19 18.12
C LEU A 58 -1.69 -7.91 16.97
N TYR A 59 -2.08 -6.99 16.08
CA TYR A 59 -1.33 -6.61 14.89
C TYR A 59 -1.17 -5.10 14.80
N ASP A 60 0.00 -4.66 14.34
CA ASP A 60 0.25 -3.28 13.91
C ASP A 60 0.27 -3.20 12.39
N PHE A 61 -0.43 -2.22 11.81
CA PHE A 61 -0.35 -1.90 10.39
C PHE A 61 0.44 -0.62 10.20
N LYS A 62 1.47 -0.67 9.34
CA LYS A 62 2.33 0.46 9.00
C LYS A 62 2.40 0.61 7.50
N LEU A 63 2.38 1.86 7.04
CA LEU A 63 2.51 2.22 5.64
C LEU A 63 3.62 3.27 5.53
N ASP A 64 4.65 2.93 4.78
CA ASP A 64 5.75 3.83 4.46
C ASP A 64 5.87 4.00 2.94
N PHE A 65 6.38 5.16 2.52
CA PHE A 65 6.71 5.44 1.13
C PHE A 65 8.22 5.49 0.97
N LEU A 66 8.74 4.73 0.01
CA LEU A 66 10.14 4.74 -0.36
C LEU A 66 10.31 5.41 -1.73
N PRO A 67 11.43 6.11 -1.97
CA PRO A 67 11.75 6.59 -3.31
C PRO A 67 11.80 5.41 -4.29
N TYR A 68 11.15 5.56 -5.45
CA TYR A 68 11.26 4.57 -6.52
C TYR A 68 12.66 4.58 -7.15
N ASP A 69 13.21 5.78 -7.34
CA ASP A 69 14.55 6.02 -7.87
C ASP A 69 15.19 7.26 -7.19
N ASN A 70 16.42 7.59 -7.60
CA ASN A 70 17.17 8.75 -7.10
C ASN A 70 17.13 9.95 -8.06
N TYR A 71 16.16 10.02 -8.96
CA TYR A 71 16.03 11.08 -9.95
C TYR A 71 15.03 12.16 -9.50
N ARG A 72 15.26 13.37 -10.02
CA ARG A 72 14.31 14.47 -9.93
C ARG A 72 13.68 14.71 -11.29
N TRP A 73 12.49 14.15 -11.48
CA TRP A 73 11.72 14.25 -12.72
C TRP A 73 11.13 15.64 -12.92
N ARG A 74 10.92 16.02 -14.19
CA ARG A 74 10.27 17.27 -14.57
C ARG A 74 9.41 17.04 -15.80
N TYR A 75 8.11 17.24 -15.61
CA TYR A 75 7.16 17.23 -16.71
C TYR A 75 7.40 18.42 -17.67
N VAL A 76 7.67 18.15 -18.95
CA VAL A 76 7.91 19.16 -19.99
C VAL A 76 7.22 18.73 -21.28
N SER A 77 6.51 19.66 -21.92
CA SER A 77 5.86 19.44 -23.24
C SER A 77 4.97 18.18 -23.30
N GLY A 78 4.29 17.87 -22.20
CA GLY A 78 3.35 16.74 -22.18
C GLY A 78 3.97 15.39 -21.79
N GLN A 79 5.23 15.37 -21.34
CA GLN A 79 5.99 14.14 -21.05
C GLN A 79 6.70 14.24 -19.69
N TRP A 80 6.77 13.11 -18.99
CA TRP A 80 7.48 12.95 -17.72
C TRP A 80 8.99 12.77 -17.90
#